data_AF-A0A7X9CII4-F1
#
_entry.id   AF-A0A7X9CII4-F1
#
_cell.length_a   1.000
_cell.length_b   1.000
_cell.length_c   1.000
_cell.angle_alpha   90.00
_cell.angle_beta   90.00
_cell.angle_gamma   90.00
#
_symmetry.space_group_name_H-M   'P 1'
#
loop_
_entity.id
_entity.type
_entity.pdbx_description
1 polymer ?
#
loop_
_entity_poly.entity_id
_entity_poly.type
_entity_poly.pdbx_seq_one_letter_code
_entity_poly.pdbx_strand_id
1 'polypeptide(L)'
;MITLKEKIGYGLGDAASSMFWKIFGMYSLFFYTDVFGITAAAAGTMFLIARLWDSLTDLLVGIMSDRTRTRWGKYRPYLIWFAIPFAVMGVITFYVPDFGQTGKLV
;
A
#
# COMPACT_ATOMS: atom_id res chain seq x y z
N MET A 1 -25.65 -10.06 16.08
CA MET A 1 -24.92 -11.04 15.25
C MET A 1 -24.73 -10.45 13.87
N ILE A 2 -23.49 -10.39 13.39
CA ILE A 2 -23.14 -9.92 12.04
C ILE A 2 -23.72 -10.86 10.99
N THR A 3 -24.35 -10.33 9.94
CA THR A 3 -24.98 -11.14 8.89
C THR A 3 -23.94 -11.88 8.05
N LEU A 4 -24.32 -13.01 7.43
CA LEU A 4 -23.41 -13.81 6.60
C LEU A 4 -22.79 -12.99 5.45
N LYS A 5 -23.55 -12.05 4.88
CA LYS A 5 -23.06 -11.09 3.88
C LYS A 5 -21.95 -10.19 4.42
N GLU A 6 -22.09 -9.70 5.66
CA GLU A 6 -21.06 -8.88 6.30
C GLU A 6 -19.80 -9.69 6.63
N LYS A 7 -19.94 -10.96 7.04
CA LYS A 7 -18.80 -11.85 7.26
C LYS A 7 -18.01 -12.13 5.98
N ILE A 8 -18.71 -12.44 4.89
CA ILE A 8 -18.07 -12.71 3.59
C ILE A 8 -17.42 -11.43 3.04
N GLY A 9 -18.11 -10.30 3.10
CA GLY A 9 -17.57 -9.01 2.66
C GLY A 9 -16.34 -8.59 3.46
N TYR A 10 -16.35 -8.79 4.78
CA TYR A 10 -15.20 -8.51 5.63
C TYR A 10 -14.03 -9.46 5.33
N GLY A 11 -14.30 -10.77 5.17
CA GLY A 11 -13.29 -11.76 4.84
C GLY A 11 -12.62 -11.53 3.48
N LEU A 12 -13.38 -11.12 2.47
CA LEU A 12 -12.83 -10.75 1.16
C LEU A 12 -11.95 -9.49 1.25
N GLY A 13 -12.35 -8.50 2.04
CA GLY A 13 -11.53 -7.30 2.28
C GLY A 13 -10.22 -7.61 3.00
N ASP A 14 -10.26 -8.49 4.00
CA ASP A 14 -9.07 -8.95 4.73
C ASP A 14 -8.13 -9.77 3.84
N ALA A 15 -8.70 -10.66 3.01
CA ALA A 15 -7.94 -11.44 2.03
C ALA A 15 -7.25 -10.55 0.99
N ALA A 16 -7.95 -9.56 0.45
CA ALA A 16 -7.38 -8.62 -0.51
C ALA A 16 -6.22 -7.82 0.10
N SER A 17 -6.40 -7.31 1.32
CA SER A 17 -5.36 -6.58 2.06
C SER A 17 -4.14 -7.46 2.33
N SER A 18 -4.36 -8.70 2.78
CA SER A 18 -3.28 -9.65 3.07
C SER A 18 -2.51 -10.08 1.83
N MET A 19 -3.18 -10.28 0.70
CA MET A 19 -2.52 -10.60 -0.57
C MET A 19 -1.66 -9.44 -1.07
N PHE A 20 -2.16 -8.21 -0.97
CA PHE A 20 -1.43 -7.02 -1.38
C PHE A 20 -0.10 -6.89 -0.63
N TRP A 21 -0.13 -7.03 0.70
CA TRP A 21 1.09 -6.97 1.52
C TRP A 21 2.08 -8.10 1.20
N LYS A 22 1.59 -9.30 0.88
CA LYS A 22 2.46 -10.42 0.48
C LYS A 22 3.16 -10.15 -0.86
N ILE A 23 2.43 -9.61 -1.84
CA ILE A 23 3.01 -9.25 -3.14
C ILE A 23 4.09 -8.16 -2.93
N PHE A 24 3.79 -7.11 -2.18
CA PHE A 24 4.77 -6.05 -1.93
C PHE A 24 6.00 -6.53 -1.13
N GLY A 25 5.80 -7.41 -0.15
CA GLY A 25 6.90 -7.94 0.66
C GLY A 25 7.85 -8.86 -0.12
N MET A 26 7.32 -9.69 -1.02
CA MET A 26 8.12 -10.72 -1.71
C MET A 26 8.55 -10.30 -3.12
N TYR A 27 7.68 -9.61 -3.87
CA TYR A 27 7.91 -9.31 -5.28
C TYR A 27 8.59 -7.95 -5.50
N SER A 28 8.36 -6.95 -4.65
CA SER A 28 8.93 -5.62 -4.89
C SER A 28 10.46 -5.62 -4.87
N LEU A 29 11.11 -6.38 -3.98
CA LEU A 29 12.57 -6.45 -3.96
C LEU A 29 13.12 -7.06 -5.25
N PHE A 30 12.54 -8.19 -5.68
CA PHE A 30 12.89 -8.86 -6.94
C PHE A 30 12.68 -7.94 -8.15
N PHE A 31 11.56 -7.22 -8.21
CA PHE A 31 11.28 -6.27 -9.28
C PHE A 31 12.32 -5.16 -9.35
N TYR A 32 12.68 -4.57 -8.20
CA TYR A 32 13.67 -3.49 -8.18
C TYR A 32 15.09 -3.96 -8.50
N THR A 33 15.50 -5.15 -8.06
CA THR A 33 16.84 -5.68 -8.35
C THR A 33 16.96 -6.27 -9.74
N ASP A 34 16.01 -7.11 -10.17
CA ASP A 34 16.14 -7.92 -11.39
C ASP A 34 15.43 -7.31 -12.62
N VAL A 35 14.36 -6.52 -12.43
CA VAL A 35 13.62 -5.89 -13.55
C VAL A 35 14.05 -4.44 -13.75
N PHE A 36 14.26 -3.70 -12.66
CA PHE A 36 14.68 -2.30 -12.71
C PHE A 36 16.20 -2.14 -12.82
N GLY A 37 16.98 -3.13 -12.37
CA GLY A 37 18.43 -3.18 -12.52
C GLY A 37 19.20 -2.26 -11.57
N ILE A 38 18.59 -1.82 -10.46
CA ILE A 38 19.28 -1.03 -9.42
C ILE A 38 20.02 -1.95 -8.44
N THR A 39 21.15 -1.47 -7.92
CA THR A 39 21.97 -2.24 -6.98
C THR A 39 21.18 -2.60 -5.72
N ALA A 40 21.42 -3.79 -5.16
CA ALA A 40 20.74 -4.23 -3.94
C ALA A 40 20.89 -3.26 -2.77
N ALA A 41 22.03 -2.56 -2.69
CA ALA A 41 22.27 -1.51 -1.71
C ALA A 41 21.32 -0.30 -1.90
N ALA A 42 21.13 0.16 -3.14
CA ALA A 42 20.23 1.26 -3.46
C ALA A 42 18.74 0.88 -3.27
N ALA A 43 18.36 -0.35 -3.66
CA ALA A 43 17.02 -0.85 -3.39
C ALA A 43 16.75 -0.96 -1.88
N GLY A 44 17.74 -1.44 -1.11
CA GLY A 44 17.66 -1.52 0.36
C GLY A 44 17.49 -0.16 1.04
N THR A 45 18.24 0.87 0.62
CA THR A 45 18.08 2.23 1.17
C THR A 45 16.73 2.84 0.79
N MET A 46 16.26 2.63 -0.43
CA MET A 46 14.94 3.08 -0.87
C MET A 46 13.81 2.44 -0.04
N PHE A 47 13.85 1.12 0.19
CA PHE A 47 12.88 0.44 1.04
C PHE A 47 12.94 0.92 2.49
N LEU A 48 14.13 1.22 3.01
CA LEU A 48 14.30 1.75 4.36
C LEU A 48 13.63 3.12 4.50
N ILE A 49 13.86 4.03 3.54
CA ILE A 49 13.23 5.34 3.52
C ILE A 49 11.70 5.19 3.36
N ALA A 50 11.24 4.35 2.44
CA ALA A 50 9.82 4.09 2.23
C ALA A 50 9.15 3.56 3.51
N ARG A 51 9.79 2.64 4.24
CA ARG A 51 9.29 2.10 5.52
C ARG A 51 9.20 3.16 6.61
N LEU A 52 10.19 4.05 6.71
CA LEU A 52 10.15 5.16 7.66
C LEU A 52 9.00 6.11 7.35
N TRP A 53 8.82 6.44 6.07
CA TRP A 53 7.71 7.26 5.62
C TRP A 53 6.36 6.61 5.93
N ASP A 54 6.18 5.33 5.58
CA ASP A 54 4.96 4.56 5.86
C ASP A 54 4.62 4.58 7.36
N SER A 55 5.65 4.37 8.21
CA SER A 55 5.48 4.37 9.66
C SER A 55 5.01 5.73 10.20
N LEU A 56 5.50 6.83 9.63
CA LEU A 56 5.05 8.18 10.01
C LEU A 56 3.62 8.44 9.53
N THR A 57 3.30 8.07 8.29
CA THR A 57 1.94 8.24 7.76
C THR A 57 0.92 7.39 8.53
N ASP A 58 1.30 6.18 8.93
CA ASP A 58 0.46 5.29 9.75
C ASP A 58 0.17 5.90 11.13
N LEU A 59 1.15 6.55 11.77
CA LEU A 59 0.94 7.28 13.02
C LEU A 59 -0.04 8.46 12.84
N LEU A 60 0.13 9.23 11.77
CA LEU A 60 -0.75 10.36 11.46
C LEU A 60 -2.19 9.89 11.18
N VAL A 61 -2.34 8.84 10.38
CA VAL A 61 -3.63 8.21 10.07
C VAL A 61 -4.23 7.60 11.34
N GLY A 62 -3.43 6.99 12.21
CA GLY A 62 -3.86 6.49 13.52
C GLY A 62 -4.48 7.59 14.37
N ILE A 63 -3.76 8.70 14.57
CA ILE A 63 -4.24 9.86 15.35
C ILE A 63 -5.48 10.49 14.70
N MET A 64 -5.49 10.61 13.36
CA MET A 64 -6.61 11.17 12.63
C MET A 64 -7.85 10.28 12.75
N SER A 65 -7.70 8.96 12.54
CA SER A 65 -8.77 7.98 12.67
C SER A 65 -9.36 7.97 14.08
N ASP A 66 -8.55 8.21 15.11
CA ASP A 66 -8.99 8.30 16.50
C ASP A 66 -9.88 9.52 16.77
N ARG A 67 -9.60 10.65 16.10
CA ARG A 67 -10.37 11.89 16.24
C ARG A 67 -11.59 11.96 15.30
N THR A 68 -11.65 11.12 14.27
CA THR A 68 -12.73 11.14 13.28
C THR A 68 -14.01 10.50 13.82
N ARG A 69 -14.97 11.32 14.25
CA ARG A 69 -16.36 10.90 14.54
C ARG A 69 -17.27 11.27 13.37
N THR A 70 -17.56 10.31 12.49
CA THR A 70 -18.50 10.51 11.37
C THR A 70 -19.77 9.70 11.56
N ARG A 71 -20.86 10.14 10.90
CA ARG A 71 -22.19 9.48 10.95
C ARG A 71 -22.20 8.04 10.42
N TRP A 72 -21.18 7.63 9.66
CA TRP A 72 -21.08 6.29 9.04
C TRP A 72 -20.11 5.34 9.77
N GLY A 73 -19.60 5.76 10.94
CA GLY A 73 -18.64 5.00 11.75
C GLY A 73 -17.19 5.40 11.50
N LYS A 74 -16.31 5.05 12.45
CA LYS A 74 -14.93 5.54 12.55
C LYS A 74 -14.02 5.18 11.36
N TYR A 75 -14.19 3.99 10.77
CA TYR A 75 -13.27 3.43 9.75
C TYR A 75 -13.86 3.25 8.34
N ARG A 76 -15.19 3.21 8.19
CA ARG A 76 -15.84 2.93 6.90
C ARG A 76 -15.57 3.99 5.81
N PRO A 77 -15.55 5.31 6.11
CA PRO A 77 -15.26 6.31 5.09
C PRO A 77 -13.83 6.20 4.53
N TYR A 78 -12.86 5.90 5.40
CA TYR A 78 -11.45 5.74 5.01
C TYR A 78 -11.26 4.55 4.09
N LEU A 79 -11.82 3.39 4.42
CA LEU A 79 -11.68 2.20 3.58
C LEU A 79 -12.21 2.40 2.16
N ILE A 80 -13.36 3.07 2.00
CA ILE A 80 -13.97 3.27 0.68
C ILE A 80 -13.24 4.35 -0.12
N TRP A 81 -12.90 5.48 0.52
CA TRP A 81 -12.22 6.58 -0.16
C TRP A 81 -10.75 6.30 -0.45
N PHE A 82 -10.05 5.53 0.38
CA PHE A 82 -8.66 5.16 0.14
C PHE A 82 -8.51 3.92 -0.75
N ALA A 83 -9.51 3.04 -0.86
CA ALA A 83 -9.42 1.86 -1.72
C ALA A 83 -9.16 2.22 -3.20
N ILE A 84 -9.83 3.26 -3.73
CA ILE A 84 -9.67 3.66 -5.14
C ILE A 84 -8.28 4.28 -5.40
N PRO A 85 -7.82 5.31 -4.65
CA PRO A 85 -6.47 5.83 -4.79
C PRO A 85 -5.39 4.77 -4.56
N PHE A 86 -5.58 3.87 -3.59
CA PHE A 86 -4.62 2.81 -3.30
C PHE A 86 -4.50 1.80 -4.44
N ALA A 87 -5.62 1.40 -5.05
CA ALA A 87 -5.60 0.55 -6.23
C ALA A 87 -4.90 1.22 -7.42
N VAL A 88 -5.15 2.50 -7.66
CA VAL A 88 -4.49 3.27 -8.74
C VAL A 88 -3.00 3.39 -8.50
N MET A 89 -2.58 3.73 -7.28
CA MET A 89 -1.16 3.79 -6.91
C MET A 89 -0.48 2.42 -7.05
N GLY A 90 -1.13 1.34 -6.63
CA GLY A 90 -0.62 -0.01 -6.79
C GLY A 90 -0.37 -0.39 -8.25
N VAL A 91 -1.27 0.01 -9.16
CA VAL A 91 -1.07 -0.18 -10.62
C VAL A 91 0.10 0.65 -11.13
N ILE A 92 0.22 1.91 -10.69
CA ILE A 92 1.31 2.80 -11.10
C ILE A 92 2.68 2.30 -10.61
N THR A 93 2.78 1.74 -9.40
CA THR A 93 4.03 1.18 -8.88
C THR A 93 4.59 0.06 -9.75
N PHE A 94 3.72 -0.73 -10.39
CA PHE A 94 4.13 -1.80 -11.32
C PHE A 94 4.04 -1.38 -12.79
N TYR A 95 3.59 -0.16 -13.07
CA TYR A 95 3.65 0.42 -14.40
C TYR A 95 5.08 0.91 -14.63
N VAL A 96 5.77 0.31 -15.61
CA VAL A 96 7.14 0.69 -15.99
C VAL A 96 7.04 1.64 -17.18
N PRO A 97 7.03 2.97 -16.96
CA PRO A 97 7.28 3.89 -18.06
C PRO A 97 8.73 3.74 -18.52
N ASP A 98 8.96 3.79 -19.83
CA ASP A 98 10.28 3.67 -20.46
C ASP A 98 11.09 4.97 -20.30
N PHE A 99 11.24 5.44 -19.06
CA PHE A 99 12.16 6.52 -18.73
C PHE A 99 13.56 5.93 -18.56
N GLY A 100 14.55 6.56 -19.20
CA GLY A 100 15.96 6.13 -19.16
C GLY A 100 16.48 5.97 -17.73
N GLN A 101 17.62 5.29 -17.56
CA GLN A 101 18.18 4.86 -16.26
C GLN A 101 18.18 5.93 -15.15
N THR A 102 18.27 7.22 -15.49
CA THR A 102 18.21 8.36 -14.55
C THR A 102 16.78 8.69 -14.06
N GLY A 103 15.74 8.48 -14.87
CA GLY A 103 14.33 8.69 -14.49
C GLY A 103 13.71 7.51 -13.75
N LYS A 104 14.45 6.40 -13.61
CA LYS A 104 14.10 5.25 -12.76
C LYS A 104 14.48 5.44 -11.29
N LEU A 105 15.31 6.45 -10.99
CA LEU A 105 15.84 6.74 -9.66
C LEU A 105 15.25 8.00 -9.01
N VAL A 106 14.37 8.73 -9.72
CA VAL A 106 13.74 9.98 -9.28
C VAL A 106 12.23 9.82 -9.28
#